data_AF-A0A7M4E3Y0-F1
#
_entry.id   AF-A0A7M4E3Y0-F1
#
_cell.length_a   1.000
_cell.length_b   1.000
_cell.length_c   1.000
_cell.angle_alpha   90.00
_cell.angle_beta   90.00
_cell.angle_gamma   90.00
#
_symmetry.space_group_name_H-M   'P 1'
#
loop_
_entity.id
_entity.type
_entity.pdbx_description
1 polymer ?
#
loop_
_entity_poly.entity_id
_entity_poly.type
_entity_poly.pdbx_seq_one_letter_code
_entity_poly.pdbx_strand_id
1 'polypeptide(L)'
;MMEASTSSYYFDRDDVALQNVAKLLKKQSDEHREQAEKLLQYQNKRGGCIVFHEIKKPEQDEWGNSLEAMQSALQLERAVNQALLDLHKLATGKNDPHLCDFLESEYLDEQVEAIKQFGDHLTNLKRLKVPQDGVGEYLFDRLSLGESNQEVH
;
A
#
# COMPACT_ATOMS: atom_id res chain seq x y z
N MET A 1 3.26 2.64 5.14
CA MET A 1 3.39 1.90 6.43
C MET A 1 2.40 2.37 7.50
N MET A 2 2.56 3.54 8.14
CA MET A 2 1.67 3.93 9.24
C MET A 2 0.20 4.07 8.82
N GLU A 3 -0.06 4.64 7.64
CA GLU A 3 -1.40 4.78 7.08
C GLU A 3 -2.14 3.42 6.98
N ALA A 4 -1.53 2.47 6.27
CA ALA A 4 -2.07 1.11 6.11
C ALA A 4 -2.22 0.39 7.46
N SER A 5 -1.29 0.56 8.39
CA SER A 5 -1.39 -0.02 9.73
C SER A 5 -2.59 0.54 10.50
N THR A 6 -2.77 1.86 10.54
CA THR A 6 -3.90 2.47 11.25
C THR A 6 -5.24 2.12 10.61
N SER A 7 -5.28 2.03 9.28
CA SER A 7 -6.47 1.62 8.55
C SER A 7 -6.83 0.18 8.85
N SER A 8 -5.85 -0.73 8.89
CA SER A 8 -6.06 -2.12 9.28
C SER A 8 -6.72 -2.26 10.66
N TYR A 9 -6.18 -1.59 11.68
CA TYR A 9 -6.74 -1.64 13.04
C TYR A 9 -8.11 -0.97 13.15
N TYR A 10 -8.42 0.00 12.28
CA TYR A 10 -9.77 0.56 12.21
C TYR A 10 -10.79 -0.47 11.73
N PHE A 11 -10.49 -1.23 10.66
CA PHE A 11 -11.42 -2.24 10.14
C PHE A 11 -11.55 -3.49 11.04
N ASP A 12 -10.61 -3.70 11.96
CA ASP A 12 -10.66 -4.76 12.98
C ASP A 12 -11.55 -4.42 14.19
N ARG A 13 -11.96 -3.15 14.37
CA ARG A 13 -12.86 -2.74 15.46
C ARG A 13 -14.18 -3.52 15.41
N ASP A 14 -14.77 -3.75 16.57
CA ASP A 14 -16.03 -4.47 16.70
C ASP A 14 -17.22 -3.75 16.04
N ASP A 15 -17.14 -2.42 15.92
CA ASP A 15 -18.14 -1.58 15.26
C ASP A 15 -17.95 -1.41 13.75
N VAL A 16 -16.89 -1.99 13.17
CA VAL A 16 -16.62 -2.01 11.71
C VAL A 16 -16.59 -3.44 11.16
N ALA A 17 -15.79 -4.32 11.79
CA ALA A 17 -15.77 -5.78 11.60
C ALA A 17 -15.55 -6.30 10.16
N LEU A 18 -14.69 -5.65 9.36
CA LEU A 18 -14.32 -6.08 8.00
C LEU A 18 -12.93 -6.72 7.99
N GLN A 19 -12.91 -8.00 8.37
CA GLN A 19 -11.69 -8.73 8.71
C GLN A 19 -10.72 -8.94 7.53
N ASN A 20 -11.22 -9.12 6.31
CA ASN A 20 -10.35 -9.31 5.15
C ASN A 20 -9.82 -7.97 4.61
N VAL A 21 -10.58 -6.89 4.74
CA VAL A 21 -10.07 -5.53 4.53
C VAL A 21 -8.95 -5.22 5.52
N ALA A 22 -9.16 -5.50 6.80
CA ALA A 22 -8.14 -5.33 7.84
C ALA A 22 -6.86 -6.11 7.52
N LYS A 23 -6.98 -7.37 7.08
CA LYS A 23 -5.85 -8.21 6.68
C LYS A 23 -5.11 -7.68 5.46
N LEU A 24 -5.82 -7.24 4.43
CA LEU A 24 -5.20 -6.67 3.22
C LEU A 24 -4.32 -5.47 3.58
N LEU A 25 -4.85 -4.53 4.35
CA LEU A 25 -4.14 -3.32 4.75
C LEU A 25 -2.99 -3.64 5.72
N LYS A 26 -3.14 -4.68 6.54
CA LYS A 26 -2.03 -5.18 7.37
C LYS A 26 -0.89 -5.70 6.51
N LYS A 27 -1.20 -6.52 5.50
CA LYS A 27 -0.23 -7.04 4.54
C LYS A 27 0.50 -5.91 3.82
N GLN A 28 -0.23 -4.92 3.31
CA GLN A 28 0.35 -3.72 2.68
C GLN A 28 1.29 -2.96 3.65
N SER A 29 0.92 -2.84 4.92
CA SER A 29 1.79 -2.22 5.92
C SER A 29 3.10 -2.99 6.13
N ASP A 30 3.05 -4.32 6.08
CA ASP A 30 4.24 -5.17 6.24
C ASP A 30 5.12 -5.13 4.97
N GLU A 31 4.52 -5.16 3.79
CA GLU A 31 5.22 -4.98 2.51
C GLU A 31 5.96 -3.63 2.44
N HIS A 32 5.32 -2.53 2.84
CA HIS A 32 5.97 -1.21 2.91
C HIS A 32 7.14 -1.18 3.90
N ARG A 33 7.09 -1.99 4.96
CA ARG A 33 8.19 -2.10 5.93
C ARG A 33 9.36 -2.85 5.33
N GLU A 34 9.10 -3.93 4.61
CA GLU A 34 10.14 -4.66 3.87
C GLU A 34 10.78 -3.77 2.79
N GLN A 35 9.98 -3.01 2.03
CA GLN A 35 10.47 -2.04 1.06
C GLN A 35 11.34 -0.95 1.71
N ALA A 36 10.94 -0.43 2.86
CA ALA A 36 11.77 0.52 3.61
C ALA A 36 13.10 -0.11 4.03
N GLU A 37 13.08 -1.34 4.55
CA GLU A 37 14.29 -2.07 4.95
C GLU A 37 15.22 -2.35 3.75
N LYS A 38 14.68 -2.70 2.57
CA LYS A 38 15.46 -2.86 1.32
C LYS A 38 16.22 -1.56 0.98
N LEU A 39 15.60 -0.38 1.09
CA LEU A 39 16.27 0.91 0.88
C LEU A 39 17.40 1.17 1.89
N LEU A 40 17.17 0.86 3.18
CA LEU A 40 18.19 1.02 4.21
C LEU A 40 19.40 0.11 3.97
N GLN A 41 19.15 -1.15 3.61
CA GLN A 41 20.20 -2.10 3.27
C GLN A 41 20.97 -1.65 2.03
N TYR A 42 20.27 -1.16 1.00
CA TYR A 42 20.89 -0.64 -0.20
C TYR A 42 21.78 0.58 0.08
N GLN A 43 21.32 1.51 0.92
CA GLN A 43 22.11 2.66 1.34
C GLN A 43 23.43 2.23 1.99
N ASN A 44 23.38 1.27 2.92
CA ASN A 44 24.57 0.71 3.54
C ASN A 44 25.47 -0.03 2.54
N LYS A 45 24.88 -0.80 1.61
CA LYS A 45 25.61 -1.53 0.54
C LYS A 45 26.42 -0.58 -0.34
N ARG A 46 25.92 0.62 -0.60
CA ARG A 46 26.59 1.66 -1.40
C ARG A 46 27.58 2.51 -0.58
N GLY A 47 27.77 2.22 0.72
CA GLY A 47 28.64 2.98 1.62
C GLY A 47 28.03 4.31 2.08
N GLY A 48 26.73 4.52 1.87
CA GLY A 48 26.01 5.69 2.36
C GLY A 48 25.73 5.61 3.85
N CYS A 49 25.38 6.76 4.43
CA CYS A 49 24.92 6.85 5.82
C CYS A 49 23.40 7.07 5.84
N ILE A 50 22.70 6.35 6.71
CA ILE A 50 21.27 6.51 6.92
C ILE A 50 21.04 7.65 7.91
N VAL A 51 20.16 8.59 7.56
CA VAL A 51 19.70 9.67 8.44
C VAL A 51 18.20 9.56 8.63
N PHE A 52 17.78 9.11 9.81
CA PHE A 52 16.37 8.96 10.14
C PHE A 52 15.69 10.30 10.40
N HIS A 53 14.44 10.40 9.98
CA HIS A 53 13.57 11.55 10.22
C HIS A 53 12.29 11.08 10.93
N GLU A 54 11.56 12.02 11.52
CA GLU A 54 10.26 11.73 12.12
C GLU A 54 9.28 11.21 11.06
N ILE A 55 8.62 10.10 11.38
CA ILE A 55 7.52 9.59 10.56
C ILE A 55 6.25 10.23 11.11
N LYS A 56 5.58 11.05 10.28
CA LYS A 56 4.35 11.72 10.67
C LYS A 56 3.21 10.72 10.83
N LYS A 57 2.34 10.96 11.81
CA LYS A 57 1.09 10.21 11.91
C LYS A 57 0.21 10.46 10.66
N PRO A 58 -0.68 9.52 10.31
CA PRO A 58 -1.66 9.74 9.25
C PRO A 58 -2.55 10.96 9.51
N GLU A 59 -3.09 11.56 8.45
CA GLU A 59 -3.93 12.77 8.55
C GLU A 59 -5.29 12.48 9.19
N GLN A 60 -5.77 11.23 9.09
CA GLN A 60 -7.04 10.78 9.62
C GLN A 60 -6.88 9.58 10.55
N ASP A 61 -7.64 9.58 11.64
CA ASP A 61 -7.70 8.50 12.63
C ASP A 61 -8.91 7.57 12.36
N GLU A 62 -9.91 8.07 11.62
CA GLU A 62 -11.12 7.35 11.19
C GLU A 62 -11.05 7.14 9.67
N TRP A 63 -11.30 5.91 9.20
CA TRP A 63 -11.12 5.54 7.78
C TRP A 63 -12.43 5.39 7.01
N GLY A 64 -13.57 5.59 7.68
CA GLY A 64 -14.89 5.54 7.07
C GLY A 64 -15.24 4.13 6.60
N ASN A 65 -15.37 3.96 5.29
CA ASN A 65 -15.71 2.70 4.65
C ASN A 65 -14.54 2.21 3.76
N SER A 66 -14.62 0.96 3.33
CA SER A 66 -13.67 0.31 2.44
C SER A 66 -13.41 1.08 1.15
N LEU A 67 -14.40 1.79 0.58
CA LEU A 67 -14.18 2.61 -0.62
C LEU A 67 -13.23 3.78 -0.33
N GLU A 68 -13.44 4.49 0.78
CA GLU A 68 -12.59 5.61 1.21
C GLU A 68 -11.18 5.15 1.58
N ALA A 69 -11.07 4.02 2.29
CA ALA A 69 -9.78 3.43 2.64
C ALA A 69 -8.98 2.98 1.41
N MET A 70 -9.62 2.27 0.46
CA MET A 70 -8.96 1.86 -0.79
C MET A 70 -8.58 3.07 -1.66
N GLN A 71 -9.35 4.17 -1.59
CA GLN A 71 -9.03 5.40 -2.30
C GLN A 71 -7.81 6.08 -1.71
N SER A 72 -7.71 6.11 -0.38
CA SER A 72 -6.55 6.63 0.35
C SER A 72 -5.30 5.80 0.04
N ALA A 73 -5.41 4.46 0.13
CA ALA A 73 -4.33 3.54 -0.22
C ALA A 73 -3.85 3.72 -1.67
N LEU A 74 -4.75 3.86 -2.64
CA LEU A 74 -4.38 4.12 -4.03
C LEU A 74 -3.66 5.46 -4.21
N GLN A 75 -4.07 6.50 -3.49
CA GLN A 75 -3.39 7.80 -3.53
C GLN A 75 -1.98 7.70 -2.95
N LEU A 76 -1.82 6.96 -1.85
CA LEU A 76 -0.53 6.71 -1.24
C LEU A 76 0.41 5.96 -2.20
N GLU A 77 -0.04 4.85 -2.81
CA GLU A 77 0.78 4.09 -3.76
C GLU A 77 1.19 4.96 -4.96
N ARG A 78 0.28 5.81 -5.47
CA ARG A 78 0.64 6.75 -6.56
C ARG A 78 1.69 7.78 -6.12
N ALA A 79 1.61 8.28 -4.89
CA ALA A 79 2.59 9.22 -4.37
C ALA A 79 3.96 8.55 -4.16
N VAL A 80 3.98 7.31 -3.65
CA VAL A 80 5.20 6.50 -3.49
C VAL A 80 5.81 6.21 -4.86
N ASN A 81 5.03 5.74 -5.83
CA ASN A 81 5.48 5.49 -7.19
C ASN A 81 6.05 6.76 -7.85
N GLN A 82 5.42 7.92 -7.66
CA GLN A 82 5.94 9.19 -8.17
C GLN A 82 7.31 9.52 -7.54
N ALA A 83 7.46 9.34 -6.23
CA ALA A 83 8.74 9.56 -5.54
C ALA A 83 9.84 8.60 -6.05
N LEU A 84 9.50 7.34 -6.35
CA LEU A 84 10.41 6.37 -6.94
C LEU A 84 10.83 6.75 -8.36
N LEU A 85 9.89 7.21 -9.20
CA LEU A 85 10.20 7.71 -10.55
C LEU A 85 11.09 8.96 -10.51
N ASP A 86 10.86 9.87 -9.57
CA ASP A 86 11.70 11.05 -9.39
C ASP A 86 13.12 10.66 -8.92
N LEU A 87 13.23 9.66 -8.03
CA LEU A 87 14.51 9.11 -7.59
C LEU A 87 15.24 8.40 -8.73
N HIS A 88 14.53 7.63 -9.56
CA HIS A 88 15.08 6.98 -10.74
C HIS A 88 15.60 7.99 -11.76
N LYS A 89 14.83 9.06 -12.02
CA LYS A 89 15.25 10.18 -12.87
C LYS A 89 16.51 10.86 -12.32
N LEU A 90 16.61 11.04 -11.00
CA LEU A 90 17.81 11.58 -10.36
C LEU A 90 19.01 10.65 -10.55
N ALA A 91 18.84 9.35 -10.32
CA ALA A 91 19.88 8.33 -10.51
C ALA A 91 20.39 8.32 -11.96
N THR A 92 19.47 8.37 -12.92
CA THR A 92 19.76 8.48 -14.35
C THR A 92 20.55 9.75 -14.66
N GLY A 93 20.11 10.91 -14.14
CA GLY A 93 20.82 12.18 -14.32
C GLY A 93 22.21 12.23 -13.67
N LYS A 94 22.48 11.33 -12.71
CA LYS A 94 23.79 11.15 -12.06
C LYS A 94 24.62 10.01 -12.69
N ASN A 95 24.12 9.35 -13.74
CA ASN A 95 24.72 8.18 -14.34
C ASN A 95 25.00 7.06 -13.33
N ASP A 96 24.04 6.78 -12.44
CA ASP A 96 24.11 5.65 -11.50
C ASP A 96 23.25 4.47 -11.99
N PRO A 97 23.80 3.61 -12.88
CA PRO A 97 23.03 2.52 -13.47
C PRO A 97 22.60 1.47 -12.44
N HIS A 98 23.38 1.28 -11.37
CA HIS A 98 23.08 0.28 -10.34
C HIS A 98 21.95 0.76 -9.42
N LEU A 99 21.75 2.07 -9.25
CA LEU A 99 20.55 2.58 -8.57
C LEU A 99 19.32 2.52 -9.46
N CYS A 100 19.44 2.81 -10.77
CA CYS A 100 18.34 2.63 -11.71
C CYS A 100 17.84 1.18 -11.71
N ASP A 101 18.75 0.21 -11.92
CA ASP A 101 18.43 -1.22 -11.94
C ASP A 101 17.79 -1.70 -10.63
N PHE A 102 18.29 -1.25 -9.48
CA PHE A 102 17.69 -1.57 -8.17
C PHE A 102 16.26 -1.04 -8.02
N LEU A 103 15.99 0.18 -8.47
CA LEU A 103 14.63 0.74 -8.39
C LEU A 103 13.67 0.04 -9.35
N GLU A 104 14.13 -0.28 -10.57
CA GLU A 104 13.38 -1.03 -11.58
C GLU A 104 13.01 -2.43 -11.08
N SER A 105 13.99 -3.19 -10.61
CA SER A 105 13.83 -4.60 -10.21
C SER A 105 13.08 -4.80 -8.90
N GLU A 106 13.28 -3.93 -7.90
CA GLU A 106 12.77 -4.16 -6.55
C GLU A 106 11.52 -3.34 -6.20
N TYR A 107 11.14 -2.33 -7.00
CA TYR A 107 10.05 -1.42 -6.63
C TYR A 107 9.08 -1.11 -7.76
N LEU A 108 9.55 -0.72 -8.95
CA LEU A 108 8.65 -0.15 -9.97
C LEU A 108 7.57 -1.14 -10.44
N ASP A 109 7.93 -2.42 -10.62
CA ASP A 109 6.95 -3.45 -10.97
C ASP A 109 5.95 -3.69 -9.82
N GLU A 110 6.43 -3.82 -8.58
CA GLU A 110 5.58 -3.99 -7.39
C GLU A 110 4.56 -2.83 -7.25
N GLN A 111 4.99 -1.59 -7.51
CA GLN A 111 4.15 -0.41 -7.44
C GLN A 111 3.07 -0.38 -8.52
N VAL A 112 3.39 -0.77 -9.75
CA VAL A 112 2.41 -0.84 -10.84
C VAL A 112 1.33 -1.88 -10.53
N GLU A 113 1.72 -3.04 -10.02
CA GLU A 113 0.78 -4.10 -9.62
C GLU A 113 -0.11 -3.66 -8.44
N ALA A 114 0.46 -3.02 -7.41
CA ALA A 114 -0.30 -2.49 -6.28
C ALA A 114 -1.33 -1.43 -6.73
N ILE A 115 -0.91 -0.47 -7.58
CA ILE A 115 -1.79 0.56 -8.14
C ILE A 115 -2.94 -0.07 -8.94
N LYS A 116 -2.64 -1.11 -9.72
CA LYS A 116 -3.65 -1.85 -10.48
C LYS A 116 -4.64 -2.56 -9.57
N GLN A 117 -4.15 -3.27 -8.55
CA GLN A 117 -4.95 -4.00 -7.58
C GLN A 117 -5.93 -3.07 -6.85
N PHE A 118 -5.44 -1.96 -6.28
CA PHE A 118 -6.31 -0.99 -5.60
C PHE A 118 -7.29 -0.31 -6.57
N GLY A 119 -6.89 -0.06 -7.83
CA GLY A 119 -7.78 0.44 -8.87
C GLY A 119 -8.95 -0.51 -9.20
N ASP A 120 -8.68 -1.82 -9.23
CA ASP A 120 -9.71 -2.85 -9.43
C ASP A 120 -10.66 -2.95 -8.25
N HIS A 121 -10.12 -2.94 -7.02
CA HIS A 121 -10.91 -2.93 -5.78
C HIS A 121 -11.87 -1.74 -5.74
N LEU A 122 -11.38 -0.53 -6.03
CA LEU A 122 -12.23 0.67 -6.11
C LEU A 122 -13.33 0.54 -7.17
N THR A 123 -13.01 -0.04 -8.32
CA THR A 123 -14.00 -0.24 -9.38
C THR A 123 -15.11 -1.20 -8.93
N ASN A 124 -14.77 -2.29 -8.24
CA ASN A 124 -15.73 -3.24 -7.72
C ASN A 124 -16.58 -2.67 -6.58
N LEU A 125 -15.96 -1.95 -5.64
CA LEU A 125 -16.69 -1.28 -4.55
C LEU A 125 -17.71 -0.25 -5.07
N LYS A 126 -17.35 0.52 -6.11
CA LYS A 126 -18.29 1.42 -6.79
C LYS A 126 -19.43 0.68 -7.48
N ARG A 127 -19.16 -0.47 -8.12
CA ARG A 127 -20.20 -1.32 -8.75
C ARG A 127 -21.16 -1.91 -7.70
N LEU A 128 -20.66 -2.20 -6.51
CA LEU A 128 -21.42 -2.68 -5.36
C LEU A 128 -22.14 -1.55 -4.60
N LYS A 129 -22.05 -0.30 -5.07
CA LYS A 129 -22.72 0.88 -4.48
C LYS A 129 -22.33 1.14 -3.02
N VAL A 130 -21.08 0.91 -2.65
CA VAL A 130 -20.52 1.36 -1.38
C VAL A 130 -20.33 2.89 -1.45
N PRO A 131 -20.68 3.67 -0.41
CA PRO A 131 -21.18 3.25 0.92
C PRO A 131 -22.71 3.16 1.06
N GLN A 132 -23.49 3.35 0.00
CA GLN A 132 -24.95 3.36 0.09
C GLN A 132 -25.55 1.99 0.44
N ASP A 133 -24.83 0.90 0.12
CA ASP A 133 -25.25 -0.48 0.36
C ASP A 133 -24.20 -1.23 1.20
N GLY A 134 -24.48 -1.41 2.50
CA GLY A 134 -23.61 -2.16 3.41
C GLY A 134 -23.48 -3.64 3.05
N VAL A 135 -24.44 -4.22 2.32
CA VAL A 135 -24.31 -5.59 1.82
C VAL A 135 -23.21 -5.66 0.77
N GLY A 136 -23.07 -4.63 -0.06
CA GLY A 136 -22.01 -4.53 -1.06
C GLY A 136 -20.61 -4.59 -0.45
N GLU A 137 -20.39 -3.83 0.62
CA GLU A 137 -19.13 -3.82 1.36
C GLU A 137 -18.83 -5.17 2.03
N TYR A 138 -19.83 -5.78 2.65
CA TYR A 138 -19.70 -7.13 3.23
C TYR A 138 -19.37 -8.19 2.18
N LEU A 139 -20.04 -8.16 1.01
CA LEU A 139 -19.75 -9.09 -0.08
C LEU A 139 -18.35 -8.89 -0.65
N PHE A 140 -17.87 -7.65 -0.75
CA PHE A 140 -16.50 -7.37 -1.17
C PHE A 140 -15.49 -7.96 -0.19
N ASP A 141 -15.65 -7.72 1.11
CA ASP A 141 -14.79 -8.28 2.16
C ASP A 141 -14.75 -9.82 2.08
N ARG A 142 -15.91 -10.47 1.92
CA ARG A 142 -16.00 -11.93 1.93
C ARG A 142 -15.54 -12.60 0.63
N LEU A 143 -15.93 -12.08 -0.52
CA LEU A 143 -15.76 -12.75 -1.81
C LEU A 143 -14.52 -12.25 -2.56
N SER A 144 -14.30 -10.93 -2.59
CA SER A 144 -13.15 -10.37 -3.32
C SER A 144 -11.85 -10.50 -2.54
N LEU A 145 -11.89 -10.30 -1.21
CA LEU A 145 -10.70 -10.36 -0.35
C LEU A 145 -10.58 -11.68 0.42
N GLY A 146 -11.66 -12.47 0.51
CA GLY A 146 -11.64 -13.76 1.20
C GLY A 146 -11.01 -14.88 0.37
N GLU A 147 -11.19 -14.88 -0.96
CA GLU A 147 -10.61 -15.90 -1.85
C GLU A 147 -9.11 -15.70 -2.09
N SER A 148 -8.64 -14.45 -2.11
CA SER A 148 -7.21 -14.10 -2.23
C SER A 148 -6.35 -14.55 -1.03
N ASN A 149 -6.97 -15.04 0.05
CA ASN A 149 -6.31 -15.57 1.24
C ASN A 149 -6.30 -17.11 1.31
N GLN A 150 -6.73 -17.81 0.25
CA GLN A 150 -6.59 -19.27 0.12
C GLN A 150 -5.38 -19.63 -0.75
N GLU A 151 -4.16 -19.21 -0.36
CA GLU A 151 -2.93 -19.79 -0.91
C GLU A 151 -2.12 -20.51 0.19
N VAL A 152 -2.22 -21.83 0.09
CA VAL A 152 -1.22 -22.90 0.30
C VAL A 152 -0.59 -23.03 1.68
N HIS A 153 -1.02 -24.09 2.37
CA HIS A 153 -0.33 -24.72 3.50
C HIS A 153 0.89 -25.51 3.05
#